data_AF-A0A6A2WFD0-F1
#
_entry.id   AF-A0A6A2WFD0-F1
#
_cell.length_a   1.000
_cell.length_b   1.000
_cell.length_c   1.000
_cell.angle_alpha   90.00
_cell.angle_beta   90.00
_cell.angle_gamma   90.00
#
_symmetry.space_group_name_H-M   'P 1'
#
loop_
_entity.id
_entity.type
_entity.pdbx_description
1 polymer ?
#
loop_
_entity_poly.entity_id
_entity_poly.type
_entity_poly.pdbx_seq_one_letter_code
_entity_poly.pdbx_strand_id
1 'polypeptide(L)'
;MAMGSKRTELYFVFMNYDPEYHRLQADRTKKGAHELGSYLSMKHDEVLATTLPAGSFKKTLPLVIVDGFAVEITEAQLSFFHNCSVVW
;
A
#
# COMPACT_ATOMS: atom_id res chain seq x y z
N MET A 1 12.25 -15.79 -21.22
CA MET A 1 11.30 -14.93 -20.50
C MET A 1 11.06 -15.59 -19.15
N ALA A 2 11.50 -14.99 -18.06
CA ALA A 2 11.30 -15.55 -16.73
C ALA A 2 9.81 -15.42 -16.37
N MET A 3 9.07 -16.54 -16.35
CA MET A 3 7.78 -16.57 -15.67
C MET A 3 8.09 -16.48 -14.18
N GLY A 4 7.88 -15.29 -13.60
CA GLY A 4 7.92 -15.11 -12.15
C GLY A 4 7.02 -16.13 -11.47
N SER A 5 7.41 -16.52 -10.25
CA SER A 5 6.70 -17.51 -9.45
C SER A 5 5.19 -17.24 -9.43
N LYS A 6 4.36 -18.28 -9.66
CA LYS A 6 2.89 -18.18 -9.50
C LYS A 6 2.45 -18.13 -8.03
N ARG A 7 3.39 -18.27 -7.10
CA ARG A 7 3.08 -18.16 -5.67
C ARG A 7 2.89 -16.68 -5.34
N THR A 8 1.81 -16.41 -4.61
CA THR A 8 1.60 -15.12 -3.99
C THR A 8 2.44 -15.06 -2.72
N GLU A 9 3.16 -13.96 -2.54
CA GLU A 9 3.93 -13.67 -1.34
C GLU A 9 3.44 -12.34 -0.77
N LEU A 10 3.73 -12.12 0.52
CA LEU A 10 3.35 -10.90 1.21
C LEU A 10 4.43 -9.84 0.99
N TYR A 11 4.05 -8.73 0.39
CA TYR A 11 4.94 -7.60 0.13
C TYR A 11 4.53 -6.39 0.93
N PHE A 12 5.51 -5.65 1.44
CA PHE A 12 5.29 -4.38 2.11
C PHE A 12 5.60 -3.22 1.15
N VAL A 13 4.59 -2.41 0.88
CA VAL A 13 4.68 -1.24 0.01
C VAL A 13 4.77 -0.01 0.90
N PHE A 14 5.86 0.74 0.77
CA PHE A 14 6.03 2.04 1.43
C PHE A 14 5.80 3.15 0.41
N MET A 15 4.99 4.12 0.83
CA MET A 15 4.64 5.27 0.02
C MET A 15 5.71 6.37 0.13
N ASN A 16 5.81 7.19 -0.91
CA ASN A 16 6.64 8.38 -0.88
C ASN A 16 6.09 9.40 0.12
N TYR A 17 6.96 10.35 0.52
CA TYR A 17 6.60 11.43 1.42
C TYR A 17 5.30 12.14 1.01
N ASP A 18 4.40 12.27 1.97
CA ASP A 18 3.10 12.91 1.80
C ASP A 18 2.88 13.96 2.90
N PRO A 19 2.78 15.26 2.55
CA PRO A 19 2.55 16.31 3.53
C PRO A 19 1.18 16.20 4.21
N GLU A 20 0.17 15.64 3.55
CA GLU A 20 -1.15 15.44 4.14
C GLU A 20 -1.14 14.31 5.17
N TYR A 21 -0.35 13.25 4.93
CA TYR A 21 -0.09 12.22 5.94
C TYR A 21 0.50 12.85 7.22
N HIS A 22 1.52 13.71 7.10
CA HIS A 22 2.11 14.41 8.26
C HIS A 22 1.09 15.34 8.95
N ARG A 23 0.28 16.08 8.18
CA ARG A 23 -0.74 16.97 8.73
C ARG A 23 -1.79 16.20 9.54
N LEU A 24 -2.27 15.06 9.02
CA LEU A 24 -3.24 14.20 9.69
C LEU A 24 -2.63 13.45 10.88
N GLN A 25 -1.37 13.01 10.76
CA GLN A 25 -0.64 12.35 11.85
C GLN A 25 -0.38 13.29 13.03
N ALA A 26 -0.25 14.59 12.80
CA ALA A 26 -0.09 15.59 13.86
C ALA A 26 -1.32 15.68 14.78
N ASP A 27 -2.52 15.36 14.28
CA ASP A 27 -3.73 15.30 15.09
C ASP A 27 -3.82 13.96 15.85
N ARG A 28 -3.38 14.00 17.11
CA ARG A 28 -3.37 12.83 18.02
C ARG A 28 -4.73 12.56 18.69
N THR A 29 -5.80 13.24 18.29
CA THR A 29 -7.14 12.95 18.81
C THR A 29 -7.69 11.64 18.25
N LYS A 30 -8.70 11.05 18.89
CA LYS A 30 -9.40 9.86 18.36
C LYS A 30 -10.01 10.11 16.98
N LYS A 31 -10.45 11.34 16.74
CA LYS A 31 -10.99 11.77 15.44
C LYS A 31 -9.88 11.85 14.40
N GLY A 32 -8.75 12.48 14.72
CA GLY A 32 -7.57 12.53 13.84
C GLY A 32 -7.05 11.15 13.45
N ALA A 33 -6.99 10.20 14.41
CA ALA A 33 -6.60 8.82 14.13
C ALA A 33 -7.56 8.11 13.15
N HIS A 34 -8.87 8.38 13.25
CA HIS A 34 -9.86 7.83 12.33
C HIS A 34 -9.73 8.44 10.93
N GLU A 35 -9.60 9.77 10.85
CA GLU A 35 -9.40 10.48 9.58
C GLU A 35 -8.11 10.04 8.87
N LEU A 36 -7.02 9.90 9.61
CA LEU A 36 -5.76 9.36 9.10
C LEU A 36 -5.93 7.94 8.55
N GLY A 37 -6.61 7.06 9.29
CA GLY A 37 -6.87 5.69 8.86
C GLY A 37 -7.70 5.62 7.58
N SER A 38 -8.76 6.43 7.47
CA SER A 38 -9.59 6.52 6.27
C SER A 38 -8.81 7.07 5.07
N TYR A 39 -8.03 8.14 5.29
CA TYR A 39 -7.19 8.74 4.25
C TYR A 39 -6.19 7.72 3.67
N LEU A 40 -5.44 7.06 4.55
CA LEU A 40 -4.48 6.03 4.14
C LEU A 40 -5.16 4.86 3.46
N SER A 41 -6.31 4.39 3.97
CA SER A 41 -7.01 3.26 3.33
C SER A 41 -7.38 3.58 1.89
N MET A 42 -7.99 4.75 1.66
CA MET A 42 -8.39 5.21 0.33
C MET A 42 -7.18 5.34 -0.60
N LYS A 43 -6.12 6.00 -0.14
CA LYS A 43 -4.87 6.15 -0.90
C LYS A 43 -4.27 4.80 -1.31
N HIS A 44 -4.23 3.83 -0.38
CA HIS A 44 -3.72 2.49 -0.67
C HIS A 44 -4.61 1.74 -1.68
N ASP A 45 -5.94 1.90 -1.59
CA ASP A 45 -6.88 1.28 -2.53
C ASP A 45 -6.74 1.87 -3.94
N GLU A 46 -6.55 3.18 -4.06
CA GLU A 46 -6.28 3.86 -5.33
C GLU A 46 -4.98 3.37 -5.98
N VAL A 47 -3.90 3.25 -5.21
CA VAL A 47 -2.62 2.71 -5.72
C VAL A 47 -2.79 1.28 -6.22
N LEU A 48 -3.50 0.44 -5.47
CA LEU A 48 -3.75 -0.94 -5.87
C LEU A 48 -4.62 -1.01 -7.13
N ALA A 49 -5.69 -0.22 -7.19
CA ALA A 49 -6.61 -0.19 -8.33
C ALA A 49 -5.97 0.35 -9.62
N THR A 50 -5.00 1.27 -9.51
CA THR A 50 -4.29 1.84 -10.66
C THR A 50 -3.12 0.96 -11.12
N THR A 51 -2.51 0.20 -10.20
CA THR A 51 -1.30 -0.59 -10.49
C THR A 51 -1.63 -2.03 -10.91
N LEU A 52 -2.69 -2.62 -10.35
CA LEU A 52 -3.00 -4.03 -10.52
C LEU A 52 -4.40 -4.26 -11.10
N PRO A 53 -4.58 -5.27 -11.95
CA PRO A 53 -5.91 -5.67 -12.40
C PRO A 53 -6.81 -6.01 -11.20
N ALA A 54 -8.08 -5.59 -11.26
CA ALA A 54 -9.05 -5.91 -10.24
C ALA A 54 -9.16 -7.43 -10.01
N GLY A 55 -9.20 -7.85 -8.75
CA GLY A 55 -9.28 -9.26 -8.36
C GLY A 55 -7.96 -10.05 -8.45
N SER A 56 -6.85 -9.40 -8.83
CA SER A 56 -5.53 -10.04 -8.95
C SER A 56 -4.63 -9.87 -7.70
N PHE A 57 -5.13 -9.23 -6.65
CA PHE A 57 -4.37 -8.94 -5.43
C PHE A 57 -5.25 -9.07 -4.19
N LYS A 58 -4.61 -9.24 -3.03
CA LYS A 58 -5.27 -9.21 -1.73
C LYS A 58 -4.57 -8.20 -0.82
N LYS A 59 -5.27 -7.13 -0.45
CA LYS A 59 -4.79 -6.17 0.56
C LYS A 59 -4.94 -6.81 1.94
N THR A 60 -3.84 -6.95 2.66
CA THR A 60 -3.84 -7.70 3.93
C THR A 60 -4.01 -6.78 5.12
N LEU A 61 -3.24 -5.70 5.21
CA LEU A 61 -3.34 -4.73 6.31
C LEU A 61 -2.73 -3.36 5.94
N PRO A 62 -3.34 -2.25 6.38
CA PRO A 62 -2.72 -0.94 6.34
C PRO A 62 -1.69 -0.80 7.47
N LEU A 63 -0.51 -0.30 7.15
CA LEU A 63 0.46 0.16 8.15
C LEU A 63 0.15 1.65 8.36
N VAL A 64 -0.31 2.04 9.55
CA VAL A 64 -0.69 3.44 9.83
C VAL A 64 0.49 4.24 10.42
N ILE A 65 1.40 3.52 11.09
CA ILE A 65 2.60 4.09 11.73
C ILE A 65 3.61 4.59 10.67
N VAL A 66 3.60 3.97 9.49
CA VAL A 66 4.40 4.32 8.32
C VAL A 66 3.43 4.35 7.15
N ASP A 67 3.41 5.39 6.32
CA ASP A 67 2.51 5.47 5.15
C ASP A 67 2.78 4.30 4.19
N GLY A 68 2.05 3.21 4.35
CA GLY A 68 2.30 1.96 3.67
C GLY A 68 1.28 0.86 3.96
N PHE A 69 1.39 -0.25 3.25
CA PHE A 69 0.47 -1.37 3.37
C PHE A 69 1.11 -2.70 2.96
N ALA A 70 0.53 -3.79 3.45
CA ALA A 70 0.89 -5.13 3.01
C ALA A 70 -0.09 -5.63 1.94
N VAL A 71 0.46 -6.20 0.87
CA VAL A 71 -0.31 -6.78 -0.24
C VAL A 71 0.23 -8.15 -0.60
N GLU A 72 -0.68 -9.10 -0.84
CA GLU A 72 -0.36 -10.41 -1.35
C GLU A 72 -0.43 -10.38 -2.88
N ILE A 73 0.72 -10.53 -3.56
CA ILE A 73 0.86 -10.50 -5.02
C ILE A 73 1.93 -11.49 -5.48
N THR A 74 1.97 -11.76 -6.78
CA THR A 74 3.04 -12.55 -7.40
C THR A 74 4.27 -11.71 -7.73
N GLU A 75 5.43 -12.35 -7.85
CA GLU A 75 6.67 -11.70 -8.27
C GLU A 75 6.54 -11.03 -9.65
N ALA A 76 5.72 -11.58 -10.55
CA ALA A 76 5.45 -10.94 -11.85
C ALA A 76 4.71 -9.59 -11.67
N GLN A 77 3.83 -9.48 -10.67
CA GLN A 77 3.07 -8.27 -10.39
C GLN A 77 3.87 -7.18 -9.68
N LEU A 78 4.97 -7.53 -8.99
CA LEU A 78 5.91 -6.54 -8.44
C LEU A 78 6.41 -5.56 -9.49
N SER A 79 6.66 -6.06 -10.69
CA SER A 79 7.18 -5.26 -11.79
C SER A 79 6.28 -4.08 -12.16
N PHE A 80 5.01 -4.05 -11.73
CA PHE A 80 4.12 -2.91 -11.99
C PHE A 80 4.35 -1.74 -11.00
N PHE A 81 4.93 -1.99 -9.83
CA PHE A 81 5.19 -0.97 -8.80
C PHE A 81 6.50 -0.19 -9.08
N HIS A 82 6.47 0.69 -10.08
CA HIS A 82 7.66 1.48 -10.47
C HIS A 82 7.95 2.69 -9.58
N ASN A 83 6.95 3.21 -8.86
CA ASN A 83 7.04 4.46 -8.10
C ASN A 83 7.01 4.26 -6.57
N CYS A 84 7.03 3.01 -6.11
CA CYS A 84 6.97 2.66 -4.69
C CYS A 84 8.20 1.86 -4.30
N SER A 85 8.67 2.04 -3.06
CA SER A 85 9.66 1.13 -2.48
C SER A 85 8.93 -0.10 -1.96
N VAL A 86 9.11 -1.23 -2.64
CA VAL A 86 8.56 -2.52 -2.21
C VAL A 86 9.66 -3.33 -1.56
N VAL A 87 9.42 -3.82 -0.35
CA VAL A 87 10.37 -4.64 0.42
C VAL A 87 9.75 -6.02 0.66
N TRP A 88 10.57 -7.05 0.45
CA TRP A 88 10.29 -8.46 0.74
C TRP A 88 10.39 -8.75 2.24
#